data_AF-A0A535Q8X1-F1
#
_entry.id   AF-A0A535Q8X1-F1
#
_cell.length_a   1.000
_cell.length_b   1.000
_cell.length_c   1.000
_cell.angle_alpha   90.00
_cell.angle_beta   90.00
_cell.angle_gamma   90.00
#
_symmetry.space_group_name_H-M   'P 1'
#
loop_
_entity.id
_entity.type
_entity.pdbx_description
1 polymer ?
#
loop_
_entity_poly.entity_id
_entity_poly.type
_entity_poly.pdbx_seq_one_letter_code
_entity_poly.pdbx_strand_id
1 'polypeptide(L)'
;MVDARSRTVAISPLIGGRAVKGPTVALLKAEGVRNDALGVAGLYRDIAAGFVIDREDDPLASAVAELGYRVAVRPTMLDEITVAREVASAALEVLHQPAAA
;
A
#
# COMPACT_ATOMS: atom_id res chain seq x y z
N MET A 1 25.07 2.68 -5.39
CA MET A 1 23.90 3.37 -5.96
C MET A 1 22.67 2.94 -5.17
N VAL A 2 21.79 3.86 -4.81
CA VAL A 2 20.54 3.54 -4.12
C VAL A 2 19.57 2.98 -5.18
N ASP A 3 19.13 1.73 -5.01
CA ASP A 3 18.22 1.09 -5.95
C ASP A 3 16.83 1.77 -5.95
N ALA A 4 16.19 1.85 -7.11
CA ALA A 4 14.90 2.53 -7.32
C ALA A 4 13.82 2.00 -6.36
N ARG A 5 13.85 0.70 -6.08
CA ARG A 5 12.96 0.05 -5.11
C ARG A 5 12.97 0.72 -3.75
N SER A 6 14.17 0.95 -3.21
CA SER A 6 14.36 1.48 -1.87
C SER A 6 13.82 2.90 -1.67
N ARG A 7 13.51 3.61 -2.77
CA ARG A 7 12.97 4.97 -2.81
C ARG A 7 11.52 5.05 -3.30
N THR A 8 10.89 3.91 -3.59
CA THR A 8 9.55 3.85 -4.15
C THR A 8 8.55 3.43 -3.08
N VAL A 9 7.41 4.11 -3.05
CA VAL A 9 6.26 3.79 -2.20
C VAL A 9 5.06 3.46 -3.07
N ALA A 10 4.41 2.34 -2.80
CA ALA A 10 3.12 2.00 -3.37
C ALA A 10 2.00 2.36 -2.40
N ILE A 11 0.85 2.75 -2.92
CA ILE A 11 -0.36 3.05 -2.15
C ILE A 11 -1.42 2.07 -2.64
N SER A 12 -2.03 1.31 -1.72
CA SER A 12 -3.10 0.38 -2.08
C SER A 12 -4.26 1.13 -2.75
N PRO A 13 -4.79 0.65 -3.89
CA PRO A 13 -6.01 1.19 -4.50
C PRO A 13 -7.28 0.61 -3.85
N LEU A 14 -7.13 -0.24 -2.84
CA LEU A 14 -8.20 -0.96 -2.17
C LEU A 14 -8.39 -0.45 -0.73
N ILE A 15 -9.67 -0.39 -0.33
CA ILE A 15 -10.13 -0.10 1.02
C ILE A 15 -11.02 -1.26 1.48
N GLY A 16 -10.56 -2.03 2.46
CA GLY A 16 -11.31 -3.19 2.98
C GLY A 16 -11.62 -4.22 1.90
N GLY A 17 -10.66 -4.46 1.00
CA GLY A 17 -10.79 -5.35 -0.16
C GLY A 17 -11.70 -4.87 -1.30
N ARG A 18 -12.12 -3.60 -1.29
CA ARG A 18 -12.95 -2.98 -2.33
C ARG A 18 -12.15 -1.93 -3.11
N ALA A 19 -12.37 -1.83 -4.41
CA ALA A 19 -11.81 -0.74 -5.21
C ALA A 19 -12.59 0.55 -4.96
N VAL A 20 -11.88 1.68 -4.80
CA VAL A 20 -12.52 3.01 -4.70
C VAL A 20 -13.22 3.37 -6.01
N LYS A 21 -12.55 3.12 -7.15
CA LYS A 21 -13.07 3.33 -8.50
C LYS A 21 -12.54 2.24 -9.44
N GLY A 22 -13.32 1.93 -10.48
CA GLY A 22 -12.89 1.06 -11.57
C GLY A 22 -12.91 -0.45 -11.25
N PRO A 23 -12.47 -1.28 -12.20
CA PRO A 23 -12.65 -2.73 -12.14
C PRO A 23 -11.54 -3.47 -11.38
N THR A 24 -10.72 -2.80 -10.57
CA THR A 24 -9.49 -3.37 -9.98
C THR A 24 -9.72 -4.71 -9.28
N VAL A 25 -10.79 -4.86 -8.48
CA VAL A 25 -11.11 -6.14 -7.82
C VAL A 25 -11.44 -7.24 -8.82
N ALA A 26 -12.16 -6.93 -9.90
CA ALA A 26 -12.48 -7.91 -10.94
C ALA A 26 -11.21 -8.36 -11.69
N LEU A 27 -10.29 -7.43 -11.97
CA LEU A 27 -9.01 -7.73 -12.60
C LEU A 27 -8.11 -8.58 -11.70
N LEU A 28 -7.99 -8.23 -10.41
CA LEU A 28 -7.22 -9.04 -9.45
C LEU A 28 -7.76 -10.47 -9.36
N LYS A 29 -9.09 -10.63 -9.29
CA LYS A 29 -9.73 -11.96 -9.29
C LYS A 29 -9.47 -12.74 -10.57
N ALA A 30 -9.53 -12.08 -11.73
CA ALA A 30 -9.27 -12.72 -13.02
C ALA A 30 -7.82 -13.25 -13.10
N GLU A 31 -6.88 -12.54 -12.50
CA GLU A 31 -5.45 -12.93 -12.42
C GLU A 31 -5.15 -13.86 -11.23
N GLY A 32 -6.15 -14.30 -10.47
CA GLY A 32 -5.96 -15.18 -9.29
C GLY A 32 -5.23 -14.51 -8.12
N VAL A 33 -5.14 -13.18 -8.11
CA VAL A 33 -4.52 -12.38 -7.05
C VAL A 33 -5.54 -12.11 -5.94
N ARG A 34 -5.08 -12.09 -4.68
CA ARG A 34 -5.93 -11.66 -3.56
C ARG A 34 -6.44 -10.24 -3.81
N ASN A 35 -7.73 -10.02 -3.59
CA ASN A 35 -8.36 -8.71 -3.77
C ASN A 35 -8.29 -7.86 -2.49
N ASP A 36 -7.16 -7.89 -1.79
CA ASP A 36 -6.88 -7.14 -0.57
C ASP A 36 -5.52 -6.42 -0.68
N ALA A 37 -5.20 -5.57 0.31
CA ALA A 37 -3.95 -4.82 0.32
C ALA A 37 -2.71 -5.73 0.26
N LEU A 38 -2.79 -6.93 0.84
CA LEU A 38 -1.71 -7.93 0.81
C LEU A 38 -1.46 -8.48 -0.60
N GLY A 39 -2.51 -8.78 -1.35
CA GLY A 39 -2.40 -9.19 -2.76
C GLY A 39 -1.73 -8.13 -3.62
N VAL A 40 -2.13 -6.87 -3.44
CA VAL A 40 -1.51 -5.74 -4.13
C VAL A 40 -0.04 -5.59 -3.72
N ALA A 41 0.29 -5.69 -2.44
CA ALA A 41 1.67 -5.64 -1.96
C ALA A 41 2.53 -6.76 -2.58
N GLY A 42 1.97 -7.96 -2.79
CA GLY A 42 2.66 -9.03 -3.52
C GLY A 42 3.06 -8.63 -4.95
N LEU A 43 2.17 -7.97 -5.69
CA LEU A 43 2.43 -7.52 -7.07
C LEU A 43 3.54 -6.46 -7.17
N TYR A 44 3.63 -5.58 -6.17
CA TYR A 44 4.63 -4.50 -6.14
C TYR A 44 5.90 -4.88 -5.36
N ARG A 45 6.04 -6.15 -4.95
CA ARG A 45 7.10 -6.62 -4.03
C ARG A 45 8.51 -6.42 -4.56
N ASP A 46 8.71 -6.28 -5.85
CA ASP A 46 10.05 -6.02 -6.41
C ASP A 46 10.24 -4.55 -6.81
N ILE A 47 9.19 -3.72 -6.67
CA ILE A 47 9.14 -2.34 -7.19
C ILE A 47 9.18 -1.30 -6.06
N ALA A 48 8.54 -1.55 -4.91
CA ALA A 48 8.40 -0.56 -3.82
C ALA A 48 8.88 -1.09 -2.45
N ALA A 49 9.63 -0.28 -1.69
CA ALA A 49 10.05 -0.63 -0.32
C ALA A 49 9.15 0.01 0.76
N GLY A 50 8.34 1.00 0.41
CA GLY A 50 7.28 1.53 1.27
C GLY A 50 5.91 1.12 0.74
N PHE A 51 4.95 0.96 1.65
CA PHE A 51 3.56 0.65 1.30
C PHE A 51 2.59 1.41 2.20
N VAL A 52 1.58 2.05 1.61
CA VAL A 52 0.49 2.69 2.34
C VAL A 52 -0.77 1.84 2.18
N ILE A 53 -1.38 1.48 3.30
CA ILE A 53 -2.67 0.77 3.35
C ILE A 53 -3.76 1.62 4.01
N ASP A 54 -5.01 1.31 3.70
CA ASP A 54 -6.15 1.92 4.37
C ASP A 54 -6.26 1.47 5.84
N ARG A 55 -6.90 2.27 6.69
CA ARG A 55 -7.25 1.89 8.07
C ARG A 55 -8.15 0.67 8.14
N GLU A 56 -9.05 0.47 7.17
CA GLU A 56 -9.87 -0.75 7.10
C GLU A 56 -9.02 -2.01 6.91
N ASP A 57 -7.81 -1.87 6.37
CA ASP A 57 -6.87 -2.96 6.09
C ASP A 57 -5.74 -3.08 7.14
N ASP A 58 -5.80 -2.34 8.25
CA ASP A 58 -4.82 -2.40 9.36
C ASP A 58 -4.50 -3.84 9.83
N PRO A 59 -5.48 -4.79 9.91
CA PRO A 59 -5.17 -6.18 10.24
C PRO A 59 -4.20 -6.88 9.28
N LEU A 60 -4.01 -6.36 8.05
CA LEU A 60 -3.07 -6.88 7.05
C LEU A 60 -1.68 -6.23 7.15
N ALA A 61 -1.49 -5.18 7.96
CA ALA A 61 -0.25 -4.41 8.02
C ALA A 61 0.97 -5.28 8.34
N SER A 62 0.86 -6.18 9.32
CA SER A 62 1.96 -7.09 9.70
C SER A 62 2.33 -8.04 8.57
N ALA A 63 1.34 -8.65 7.91
CA ALA A 63 1.58 -9.56 6.78
C ALA A 63 2.20 -8.83 5.57
N VAL A 64 1.82 -7.57 5.33
CA VAL A 64 2.46 -6.73 4.31
C VAL A 64 3.89 -6.42 4.71
N ALA A 65 4.15 -6.11 5.98
CA ALA A 65 5.50 -5.81 6.47
C ALA A 65 6.44 -7.01 6.33
N GLU A 66 5.97 -8.24 6.58
CA GLU A 66 6.70 -9.50 6.37
C GLU A 66 7.17 -9.71 4.91
N LEU A 67 6.56 -9.02 3.92
CA LEU A 67 7.05 -9.04 2.53
C LEU A 67 8.29 -8.15 2.32
N GLY A 68 8.76 -7.45 3.35
CA GLY A 68 9.92 -6.55 3.34
C GLY A 68 9.56 -5.08 3.12
N TYR A 69 8.33 -4.68 3.48
CA TYR A 69 7.86 -3.30 3.37
C TYR A 69 8.01 -2.52 4.67
N ARG A 70 8.24 -1.21 4.54
CA ARG A 70 7.86 -0.25 5.57
C ARG A 70 6.40 0.14 5.34
N VAL A 71 5.55 -0.03 6.34
CA VAL A 71 4.09 0.11 6.18
C VAL A 71 3.59 1.35 6.93
N ALA A 72 2.77 2.15 6.26
CA ALA A 72 2.02 3.24 6.88
C ALA A 72 0.51 2.98 6.71
N VAL A 73 -0.24 3.15 7.80
CA VAL A 73 -1.69 2.99 7.82
C VAL A 73 -2.35 4.36 7.88
N ARG A 74 -3.14 4.72 6.87
CA ARG A 74 -3.80 6.03 6.76
C ARG A 74 -5.18 5.87 6.10
N PRO A 75 -6.14 6.78 6.31
CA PRO A 75 -7.33 6.82 5.47
C PRO A 75 -6.92 7.12 4.02
N THR A 76 -7.37 6.32 3.07
CA THR A 76 -6.99 6.41 1.64
C THR A 76 -8.18 6.74 0.72
N MET A 77 -9.35 7.04 1.29
CA MET A 77 -10.40 7.74 0.55
C MET A 77 -9.95 9.20 0.34
N LEU A 78 -9.41 9.51 -0.84
CA LEU A 78 -8.80 10.80 -1.15
C LEU A 78 -9.80 11.81 -1.75
N ASP A 79 -10.99 11.90 -1.18
CA ASP A 79 -12.02 12.88 -1.58
C ASP A 79 -11.71 14.30 -1.08
N GLU A 80 -11.07 14.39 0.09
CA GLU A 80 -10.66 15.65 0.71
C GLU A 80 -9.17 15.93 0.53
N ILE A 81 -8.82 17.19 0.22
CA ILE A 81 -7.42 17.60 0.02
C ILE A 81 -6.55 17.40 1.27
N THR A 82 -7.14 17.52 2.46
CA THR A 82 -6.45 17.30 3.73
C THR A 82 -6.04 15.83 3.86
N VAL A 83 -6.94 14.89 3.53
CA VAL A 83 -6.64 13.46 3.56
C VAL A 83 -5.58 13.11 2.52
N ALA A 84 -5.68 13.65 1.30
CA ALA A 84 -4.67 13.46 0.26
C ALA A 84 -3.28 13.95 0.70
N ARG A 85 -3.20 15.11 1.39
CA ARG A 85 -1.94 15.62 1.95
C ARG A 85 -1.38 14.72 3.03
N GLU A 86 -2.21 14.22 3.94
CA GLU A 86 -1.77 13.29 5.00
C GLU A 86 -1.19 12.00 4.44
N VAL A 87 -1.84 11.42 3.42
CA VAL A 87 -1.34 10.24 2.71
C VAL A 87 -0.03 10.53 1.98
N ALA A 88 0.08 11.67 1.30
CA ALA A 88 1.30 12.08 0.62
C ALA A 88 2.47 12.27 1.60
N SER A 89 2.25 12.95 2.73
CA SER A 89 3.26 13.10 3.78
C SER A 89 3.68 11.75 4.35
N ALA A 90 2.72 10.88 4.67
CA ALA A 90 3.02 9.53 5.15
C ALA A 90 3.84 8.71 4.14
N ALA A 91 3.58 8.84 2.84
CA ALA A 91 4.36 8.18 1.80
C ALA A 91 5.81 8.69 1.72
N LEU A 92 6.07 9.97 2.02
CA LEU A 92 7.44 10.49 2.10
C LEU A 92 8.15 10.03 3.39
N GLU A 93 7.42 9.98 4.50
CA GLU A 93 7.96 9.65 5.81
C GLU A 93 8.24 8.16 5.99
N VAL A 94 7.41 7.28 5.41
CA VAL A 94 7.46 5.83 5.64
C VAL A 94 8.82 5.23 5.25
N LEU A 95 9.52 5.80 4.27
CA LEU A 95 10.84 5.33 3.84
C LEU A 95 11.97 5.64 4.83
N HIS A 96 11.77 6.60 5.73
CA HIS A 96 12.74 6.95 6.78
C HIS A 96 12.62 6.06 8.02
N GLN A 97 11.57 5.24 8.11
CA GLN A 97 11.40 4.29 9.20
C GLN A 97 12.30 3.06 8.98
N PRO A 98 12.73 2.35 10.03
CA PRO A 98 13.32 1.03 9.84
C PRO A 98 12.29 0.10 9.20
N ALA A 99 12.73 -0.74 8.26
CA ALA A 99 11.88 -1.84 7.77
C ALA A 99 11.58 -2.79 8.94
N ALA A 100 10.34 -3.31 9.01
CA ALA A 100 10.03 -4.37 9.95
C ALA A 100 10.93 -5.58 9.63
N ALA A 101 11.60 -6.09 10.66
CA ALA A 101 12.56 -7.19 10.56
C ALA A 101 11.87 -8.54 10.36
#